data_AF-A0A251UDG6-F1
#
_entry.id   AF-A0A251UDG6-F1
#
_cell.length_a   1.000
_cell.length_b   1.000
_cell.length_c   1.000
_cell.angle_alpha   90.00
_cell.angle_beta   90.00
_cell.angle_gamma   90.00
#
_symmetry.space_group_name_H-M   'P 1'
#
loop_
_entity.id
_entity.type
_entity.pdbx_description
1 polymer ?
#
loop_
_entity_poly.entity_id
_entity_poly.type
_entity_poly.pdbx_seq_one_letter_code
_entity_poly.pdbx_strand_id
1 'polypeptide(L)'
;MRFLVHQQIFDQQESEEKPLYSLNECSKFLLKDARNTLSSLAMMITDPLIFSPFYKLSQSIEEGGIAAFKTYGVSIWDMFASNPQAHKCFNDAMACSTMLNIDVIMSNYDFTSLKGTLVDVGGGVGVTLNEIVTKYPHLKGINFDMPDVVSSAIAYEGVTHVGGDMFTAIPQGDSFFIKTILHNWGDDKCVYKFLKIVENP
;
A
#
# COMPACT_ATOMS: atom_id res chain seq x y z
N MET A 1 1.28 -20.43 21.11
CA MET A 1 2.70 -20.64 20.70
C MET A 1 2.92 -21.96 19.98
N ARG A 2 2.63 -23.14 20.54
CA ARG A 2 2.87 -24.45 19.87
C ARG A 2 2.32 -24.56 18.44
N PHE A 3 1.12 -24.05 18.16
CA PHE A 3 0.58 -24.00 16.80
C PHE A 3 1.47 -23.16 15.86
N LEU A 4 1.93 -21.98 16.30
CA LEU A 4 2.79 -21.10 15.50
C LEU A 4 4.19 -21.72 15.28
N VAL A 5 4.68 -22.51 16.24
CA VAL A 5 5.90 -23.31 16.06
C VAL A 5 5.69 -24.41 15.03
N HIS A 6 4.56 -25.10 15.08
CA HIS A 6 4.20 -26.11 14.09
C HIS A 6 4.05 -25.50 12.67
N GLN A 7 3.56 -24.25 12.58
CA GLN A 7 3.52 -23.45 11.34
C GLN A 7 4.88 -22.82 10.98
N GLN A 8 5.95 -23.14 11.71
CA GLN A 8 7.32 -22.65 11.48
C GLN A 8 7.50 -21.13 11.59
N ILE A 9 6.59 -20.45 12.28
CA ILE A 9 6.67 -19.00 12.52
C ILE A 9 7.65 -18.70 13.66
N PHE A 10 7.75 -19.58 14.66
CA PHE A 10 8.70 -19.48 15.77
C PHE A 10 9.39 -20.82 15.99
N ASP A 11 10.54 -20.80 16.66
CA ASP A 11 11.21 -22.02 17.08
C ASP A 11 10.90 -22.32 18.55
N GLN A 12 10.90 -23.60 18.92
CA GLN A 12 10.82 -24.02 20.33
C GLN A 12 12.19 -24.55 20.76
N GLN A 13 12.66 -24.10 21.92
CA GLN A 13 13.89 -24.57 22.54
C GLN A 13 13.55 -25.62 23.61
N GLU A 14 14.40 -26.64 23.71
CA GLU A 14 14.31 -27.62 24.80
C GLU A 14 14.71 -26.97 26.13
N SER A 15 13.89 -27.19 27.15
CA SER A 15 14.11 -26.69 28.51
C SER A 15 13.41 -27.63 29.49
N GLU A 16 14.10 -27.99 30.57
CA GLU A 16 13.66 -28.99 31.55
C GLU A 16 12.45 -28.53 32.37
N GLU A 17 12.23 -27.23 32.50
CA GLU A 17 11.12 -26.68 33.29
C GLU A 17 9.89 -26.32 32.45
N LYS A 18 10.09 -25.55 31.37
CA LYS A 18 9.02 -24.94 30.58
C LYS A 18 9.46 -24.76 29.12
N PRO A 19 8.55 -24.93 28.14
CA PRO A 19 8.88 -24.69 26.73
C PRO A 19 9.26 -23.22 26.52
N LEU A 20 10.46 -23.00 25.99
CA LEU A 20 10.95 -21.68 25.58
C LEU A 20 10.76 -21.52 24.07
N TYR A 21 10.55 -20.28 23.61
CA TYR A 21 10.33 -19.97 22.20
C TYR A 21 11.28 -18.87 21.75
N SER A 22 11.80 -18.99 20.54
CA SER A 22 12.68 -17.98 19.93
C SER A 22 12.18 -17.51 18.57
N LEU A 23 12.61 -16.31 18.20
CA LEU A 23 12.45 -15.79 16.85
C LEU A 23 13.28 -16.62 15.86
N ASN A 24 12.78 -16.74 14.64
CA ASN A 24 13.46 -17.32 13.50
C ASN A 24 13.38 -16.35 12.31
N GLU A 25 13.86 -16.76 11.13
CA GLU A 25 13.86 -15.88 9.94
C GLU A 25 12.44 -15.41 9.54
N CYS A 26 11.41 -16.23 9.75
CA CYS A 26 10.03 -15.85 9.47
C CYS A 26 9.50 -14.81 10.47
N SER A 27 9.60 -15.10 11.78
CA SER A 27 9.08 -14.19 12.82
C SER A 27 9.84 -12.87 12.93
N LYS A 28 11.08 -12.78 12.42
CA LYS A 28 11.80 -11.49 12.32
C LYS A 28 11.06 -10.46 11.48
N PHE A 29 10.33 -10.88 10.44
CA PHE A 29 9.45 -9.98 9.69
C PHE A 29 8.28 -9.47 10.51
N LEU A 30 7.92 -10.08 11.64
CA LEU A 30 6.80 -9.63 12.48
C LEU A 30 7.22 -8.62 13.56
N LEU A 31 8.51 -8.28 13.66
CA LEU A 31 9.01 -7.29 14.60
C LEU A 31 8.60 -5.88 14.16
N LYS A 32 8.00 -5.10 15.07
CA LYS A 32 7.48 -3.77 14.75
C LYS A 32 8.56 -2.75 14.36
N ASP A 33 9.73 -2.85 14.96
CA ASP A 33 10.81 -1.86 14.80
C ASP A 33 11.77 -2.20 13.65
N ALA A 34 11.51 -3.29 12.91
CA ALA A 34 12.32 -3.65 11.75
C ALA A 34 11.92 -2.81 10.53
N ARG A 35 12.92 -2.28 9.81
CA ARG A 35 12.69 -1.55 8.54
C ARG A 35 11.84 -2.36 7.55
N ASN A 36 12.09 -3.66 7.50
CA ASN A 36 11.42 -4.62 6.61
C ASN A 36 10.39 -5.45 7.37
N THR A 37 9.62 -4.83 8.26
CA THR A 37 8.51 -5.50 8.94
C THR A 37 7.38 -5.83 7.98
N LEU A 38 6.61 -6.86 8.30
CA LEU A 38 5.32 -7.29 7.74
C LEU A 38 4.21 -7.22 8.79
N SER A 39 4.50 -6.72 10.00
CA SER A 39 3.55 -6.71 11.11
C SER A 39 2.27 -5.96 10.75
N SER A 40 2.38 -4.76 10.16
CA SER A 40 1.22 -3.97 9.75
C SER A 40 0.40 -4.67 8.66
N LEU A 41 1.05 -5.36 7.72
CA LEU A 41 0.35 -6.14 6.70
C LEU A 41 -0.41 -7.32 7.32
N ALA A 42 0.21 -8.03 8.27
CA ALA A 42 -0.44 -9.11 9.01
C ALA A 42 -1.65 -8.62 9.82
N MET A 43 -1.57 -7.44 10.43
CA MET A 43 -2.69 -6.81 11.11
C MET A 43 -3.81 -6.43 10.15
N MET A 44 -3.47 -5.87 8.97
CA MET A 44 -4.46 -5.49 7.96
C MET A 44 -5.24 -6.68 7.42
N ILE A 45 -4.58 -7.78 7.05
CA ILE A 45 -5.25 -8.95 6.48
C ILE A 45 -6.14 -9.69 7.51
N THR A 46 -5.93 -9.45 8.79
CA THR A 46 -6.73 -10.02 9.88
C THR A 46 -7.71 -9.03 10.50
N ASP A 47 -7.72 -7.78 10.03
CA ASP A 47 -8.64 -6.76 10.50
C ASP A 47 -10.08 -7.12 10.09
N PRO A 48 -11.05 -7.15 11.03
CA PRO A 48 -12.42 -7.54 10.72
C PRO A 48 -13.08 -6.66 9.65
N LEU A 49 -12.77 -5.37 9.58
CA LEU A 49 -13.34 -4.45 8.58
C LEU A 49 -12.71 -4.62 7.19
N ILE A 50 -11.51 -5.19 7.12
CA ILE A 50 -10.86 -5.47 5.83
C ILE A 50 -11.23 -6.89 5.37
N PHE A 51 -11.41 -7.82 6.31
CA PHE A 51 -11.70 -9.21 6.02
C PHE A 51 -13.20 -9.50 5.81
N SER A 52 -14.11 -8.73 6.39
CA SER A 52 -15.56 -9.03 6.29
C SER A 52 -16.13 -9.12 4.86
N PRO A 53 -15.64 -8.38 3.84
CA PRO A 53 -16.05 -8.59 2.44
C PRO A 53 -15.91 -10.04 1.96
N PHE A 54 -14.95 -10.82 2.47
CA PHE A 54 -14.79 -12.22 2.08
C PHE A 54 -16.00 -13.09 2.44
N TYR A 55 -16.77 -12.74 3.48
CA TYR A 55 -18.02 -13.42 3.82
C TYR A 55 -19.14 -13.20 2.79
N LYS A 56 -19.00 -12.22 1.90
CA LYS A 56 -19.95 -11.91 0.81
C LYS A 56 -19.49 -12.40 -0.55
N LEU A 57 -18.43 -13.23 -0.61
CA LEU A 57 -17.89 -13.72 -1.87
C LEU A 57 -18.88 -14.61 -2.64
N SER A 58 -19.52 -15.59 -1.99
CA SER A 58 -20.53 -16.45 -2.65
C SER A 58 -21.67 -15.62 -3.26
N GLN A 59 -22.18 -14.66 -2.49
CA GLN A 59 -23.23 -13.76 -2.95
C GLN A 59 -22.78 -12.89 -4.14
N SER A 60 -21.50 -12.47 -4.16
CA SER A 60 -20.94 -11.70 -5.29
C SER A 60 -20.79 -12.54 -6.56
N ILE A 61 -20.52 -13.83 -6.42
CA ILE A 61 -20.47 -14.77 -7.55
C ILE A 61 -21.87 -15.02 -8.12
N GLU A 62 -22.86 -15.23 -7.24
CA GLU A 62 -24.23 -15.57 -7.63
C GLU A 62 -25.00 -14.38 -8.22
N GLU A 63 -24.91 -13.21 -7.58
CA GLU A 63 -25.72 -12.04 -7.93
C GLU A 63 -24.94 -10.99 -8.74
N GLY A 64 -23.62 -11.15 -8.87
CA GLY A 64 -22.73 -10.11 -9.34
C GLY A 64 -22.52 -8.99 -8.31
N GLY A 65 -21.64 -8.04 -8.66
CA GLY A 65 -21.29 -6.89 -7.83
C GLY A 65 -20.05 -7.10 -6.95
N ILE A 66 -19.68 -6.06 -6.20
CA ILE A 66 -18.45 -6.04 -5.40
C ILE A 66 -18.78 -6.43 -3.95
N ALA A 67 -18.02 -7.39 -3.40
CA ALA A 67 -18.25 -7.91 -2.06
C ALA A 67 -18.19 -6.82 -0.97
N ALA A 68 -17.28 -5.86 -1.07
CA ALA A 68 -17.21 -4.72 -0.15
C ALA A 68 -18.49 -3.88 -0.16
N PHE A 69 -19.08 -3.64 -1.34
CA PHE A 69 -20.35 -2.91 -1.45
C PHE A 69 -21.50 -3.71 -0.84
N LYS A 70 -21.54 -5.04 -1.03
CA LYS A 70 -22.55 -5.89 -0.37
C LYS A 70 -22.39 -5.93 1.15
N THR A 71 -21.19 -5.71 1.69
CA THR A 71 -20.93 -5.68 3.13
C THR A 71 -21.25 -4.33 3.76
N TYR A 72 -20.83 -3.22 3.12
CA TYR A 72 -20.87 -1.88 3.72
C TYR A 72 -21.89 -0.93 3.09
N GLY A 73 -22.46 -1.28 1.94
CA GLY A 73 -23.31 -0.39 1.14
C GLY A 73 -22.55 0.73 0.40
N VAL A 74 -21.22 0.75 0.51
CA VAL A 74 -20.29 1.73 -0.10
C VAL A 74 -19.04 1.02 -0.60
N SER A 75 -18.18 1.72 -1.35
CA SER A 75 -16.90 1.15 -1.77
C SER A 75 -15.96 0.92 -0.58
N ILE A 76 -14.94 0.08 -0.74
CA ILE A 76 -13.94 -0.12 0.33
C ILE A 76 -13.18 1.17 0.64
N TRP A 77 -12.98 2.03 -0.37
CA TRP A 77 -12.31 3.32 -0.23
C TRP A 77 -13.14 4.30 0.59
N ASP A 78 -14.45 4.39 0.33
CA ASP A 78 -15.37 5.22 1.13
C ASP A 78 -15.49 4.71 2.58
N MET A 79 -15.41 3.39 2.78
CA MET A 79 -15.37 2.78 4.11
C MET A 79 -14.09 3.19 4.86
N PHE A 80 -12.93 3.18 4.20
CA PHE A 80 -11.71 3.70 4.81
C PHE A 80 -11.82 5.19 5.15
N ALA A 81 -12.27 6.02 4.21
CA ALA A 81 -12.43 7.46 4.44
C ALA A 81 -13.36 7.78 5.64
N SER A 82 -14.38 6.95 5.87
CA SER A 82 -15.31 7.09 7.01
C SER A 82 -14.85 6.43 8.30
N ASN A 83 -13.77 5.63 8.28
CA ASN A 83 -13.24 4.92 9.45
C ASN A 83 -11.73 5.18 9.64
N PRO A 84 -11.35 6.14 10.51
CA PRO A 84 -9.95 6.51 10.72
C PRO A 84 -9.04 5.35 11.14
N GLN A 85 -9.56 4.36 11.88
CA GLN A 85 -8.78 3.21 12.33
C GLN A 85 -8.48 2.27 11.16
N ALA A 86 -9.48 1.94 10.35
CA ALA A 86 -9.29 1.10 9.17
C ALA A 86 -8.39 1.79 8.13
N HIS A 87 -8.58 3.09 7.92
CA HIS A 87 -7.72 3.90 7.05
C HIS A 87 -6.27 3.89 7.49
N LYS A 88 -6.01 4.12 8.80
CA LYS A 88 -4.66 4.04 9.34
C LYS A 88 -4.06 2.63 9.17
N CYS A 89 -4.82 1.59 9.49
CA CYS A 89 -4.38 0.20 9.35
C CYS A 89 -3.96 -0.11 7.90
N PHE A 90 -4.75 0.32 6.93
CA PHE A 90 -4.45 0.18 5.51
C PHE A 90 -3.19 0.95 5.10
N ASN A 91 -3.08 2.24 5.47
CA ASN A 91 -1.93 3.07 5.13
C ASN A 91 -0.62 2.54 5.73
N ASP A 92 -0.65 2.13 7.00
CA ASP A 92 0.50 1.51 7.68
C ASP A 92 0.94 0.22 6.95
N ALA A 93 -0.02 -0.61 6.50
CA ALA A 93 0.26 -1.83 5.76
C ALA A 93 0.84 -1.57 4.37
N MET A 94 0.34 -0.56 3.65
CA MET A 94 0.89 -0.17 2.34
C MET A 94 2.29 0.42 2.45
N ALA A 95 2.56 1.24 3.48
CA ALA A 95 3.90 1.74 3.76
C ALA A 95 4.89 0.60 4.09
N CYS A 96 4.47 -0.33 4.96
CA CYS A 96 5.19 -1.54 5.32
C CYS A 96 5.54 -2.41 4.08
N SER A 97 4.55 -2.69 3.22
CA SER A 97 4.78 -3.42 1.96
C SER A 97 5.70 -2.66 0.98
N THR A 98 5.64 -1.32 0.99
CA THR A 98 6.53 -0.49 0.17
C THR A 98 7.99 -0.63 0.59
N MET A 99 8.30 -0.61 1.88
CA MET A 99 9.68 -0.72 2.38
C MET A 99 10.36 -2.03 1.97
N LEU A 100 9.59 -3.12 1.83
CA LEU A 100 10.13 -4.40 1.34
C LEU A 100 10.54 -4.37 -0.13
N ASN A 101 9.83 -3.59 -0.93
CA ASN A 101 10.00 -3.58 -2.38
C ASN A 101 10.87 -2.41 -2.86
N ILE A 102 11.00 -1.34 -2.07
CA ILE A 102 11.67 -0.12 -2.52
C ILE A 102 13.16 -0.34 -2.78
N ASP A 103 13.86 -1.09 -1.93
CA ASP A 103 15.27 -1.43 -2.14
C ASP A 103 15.47 -2.21 -3.46
N VAL A 104 14.52 -3.08 -3.82
CA VAL A 104 14.52 -3.85 -5.08
C VAL A 104 14.28 -2.92 -6.26
N ILE A 105 13.26 -2.06 -6.20
CA ILE A 105 12.95 -1.10 -7.27
C ILE A 105 14.17 -0.20 -7.52
N MET A 106 14.74 0.37 -6.46
CA MET A 106 15.84 1.33 -6.53
C MET A 106 17.17 0.70 -6.96
N SER A 107 17.31 -0.62 -6.85
CA SER A 107 18.49 -1.36 -7.32
C SER A 107 18.37 -1.82 -8.77
N ASN A 108 17.14 -1.98 -9.29
CA ASN A 108 16.89 -2.55 -10.62
C ASN A 108 16.39 -1.53 -11.66
N TYR A 109 15.88 -0.38 -11.23
CA TYR A 109 15.44 0.69 -12.12
C TYR A 109 16.22 1.97 -11.85
N ASP A 110 16.84 2.50 -12.92
CA ASP A 110 17.56 3.76 -12.89
C ASP A 110 16.66 4.91 -13.34
N PHE A 111 16.36 5.84 -12.43
CA PHE A 111 15.55 7.01 -12.69
C PHE A 111 16.36 8.19 -13.26
N THR A 112 17.68 8.06 -13.46
CA THR A 112 18.57 9.14 -13.93
C THR A 112 18.19 9.72 -15.28
N SER A 113 17.55 8.93 -16.15
CA SER A 113 17.09 9.38 -17.47
C SER A 113 15.88 10.31 -17.39
N LEU A 114 15.08 10.21 -16.32
CA LEU A 114 13.91 11.07 -16.12
C LEU A 114 14.34 12.50 -15.84
N LYS A 115 13.46 13.45 -16.19
CA LYS A 115 13.68 14.88 -16.01
C LYS A 115 12.38 15.53 -15.53
N GLY A 116 12.50 16.65 -14.85
CA GLY A 116 11.35 17.43 -14.42
C GLY A 116 10.58 16.78 -13.27
N THR A 117 9.27 16.65 -13.43
CA THR A 117 8.32 16.29 -12.40
C THR A 117 7.89 14.84 -12.53
N LEU A 118 8.14 14.05 -11.48
CA LEU A 118 7.64 12.69 -11.34
C LEU A 118 6.38 12.70 -10.47
N VAL A 119 5.27 12.23 -11.02
CA VAL A 119 3.98 12.11 -10.32
C VAL A 119 3.77 10.65 -9.90
N ASP A 120 3.70 10.38 -8.60
CA ASP A 120 3.29 9.09 -8.05
C ASP A 120 1.76 9.09 -7.90
N VAL A 121 1.06 8.35 -8.77
CA VAL A 121 -0.40 8.29 -8.80
C VAL A 121 -0.88 7.14 -7.91
N GLY A 122 -1.62 7.48 -6.87
CA GLY A 122 -1.94 6.54 -5.79
C GLY A 122 -0.73 6.27 -4.89
N GLY A 123 0.12 7.29 -4.67
CA GLY A 123 1.38 7.14 -3.93
C GLY A 123 1.22 6.99 -2.41
N GLY A 124 -0.02 6.96 -1.91
CA GLY A 124 -0.36 6.84 -0.51
C GLY A 124 0.20 8.01 0.30
N VAL A 125 0.86 7.70 1.42
CA VAL A 125 1.55 8.70 2.24
C VAL A 125 2.92 9.12 1.68
N GLY A 126 3.28 8.74 0.45
CA GLY A 126 4.43 9.27 -0.29
C GLY A 126 5.78 8.62 -0.03
N VAL A 127 5.81 7.46 0.65
CA VAL A 127 7.06 6.76 1.02
C VAL A 127 7.90 6.42 -0.22
N THR A 128 7.29 5.85 -1.26
CA THR A 128 8.00 5.47 -2.50
C THR A 128 8.65 6.69 -3.15
N LEU A 129 7.87 7.76 -3.33
CA LEU A 129 8.35 8.95 -4.01
C LEU A 129 9.44 9.67 -3.23
N ASN A 130 9.34 9.71 -1.89
CA ASN A 130 10.39 10.25 -1.03
C ASN A 130 11.74 9.54 -1.25
N GLU A 131 11.75 8.21 -1.28
CA GLU A 131 12.98 7.43 -1.51
C GLU A 131 13.56 7.71 -2.90
N ILE A 132 12.70 7.83 -3.92
CA ILE A 132 13.12 8.18 -5.29
C ILE A 132 13.74 9.57 -5.33
N VAL A 133 13.05 10.61 -4.85
CA VAL A 133 13.58 11.99 -4.94
C VAL A 133 14.80 12.21 -4.04
N THR A 134 14.92 11.47 -2.94
CA THR A 134 16.12 11.50 -2.07
C THR A 134 17.34 10.98 -2.83
N LYS A 135 17.20 9.89 -3.60
CA LYS A 135 18.30 9.36 -4.43
C LYS A 135 18.54 10.18 -5.70
N TYR A 136 17.49 10.76 -6.25
CA TYR A 136 17.51 11.51 -7.52
C TYR A 136 17.00 12.94 -7.31
N PRO A 137 17.76 13.81 -6.60
CA PRO A 137 17.31 15.15 -6.19
C PRO A 137 17.10 16.14 -7.35
N HIS A 138 17.43 15.74 -8.58
CA HIS A 138 17.13 16.51 -9.79
C HIS A 138 15.66 16.38 -10.24
N LEU A 139 14.93 15.41 -9.69
CA LEU A 139 13.49 15.22 -9.92
C LEU A 139 12.68 16.01 -8.89
N LYS A 140 11.56 16.57 -9.33
CA LYS A 140 10.53 17.14 -8.45
C LYS A 140 9.44 16.09 -8.25
N GLY A 141 9.09 15.79 -7.01
CA GLY A 141 8.04 14.82 -6.70
C GLY A 141 6.68 15.46 -6.52
N ILE A 142 5.65 14.92 -7.17
CA ILE A 142 4.24 15.10 -6.77
C ILE A 142 3.69 13.77 -6.29
N ASN A 143 3.40 13.65 -4.99
CA ASN A 143 2.65 12.51 -4.47
C ASN A 143 1.15 12.83 -4.60
N PHE A 144 0.43 12.05 -5.39
CA PHE A 144 -0.99 12.23 -5.65
C PHE A 144 -1.80 11.06 -5.11
N ASP A 145 -2.75 11.34 -4.22
CA ASP A 145 -3.67 10.34 -3.67
C ASP A 145 -4.99 11.02 -3.24
N MET A 146 -5.90 10.27 -2.61
CA MET A 146 -7.14 10.81 -2.06
C MET A 146 -6.85 11.88 -0.99
N PRO A 147 -7.70 12.92 -0.86
CA PRO A 147 -7.47 14.02 0.08
C PRO A 147 -7.25 13.57 1.54
N ASP A 148 -8.01 12.57 2.00
CA ASP A 148 -7.89 12.00 3.34
C ASP A 148 -6.58 11.25 3.55
N VAL A 149 -6.07 10.57 2.51
CA VAL A 149 -4.78 9.87 2.54
C VAL A 149 -3.64 10.89 2.66
N VAL A 150 -3.56 11.85 1.73
CA VAL A 150 -2.45 12.82 1.71
C VAL A 150 -2.48 13.76 2.93
N SER A 151 -3.64 13.99 3.54
CA SER A 151 -3.74 14.77 4.79
C SER A 151 -3.01 14.13 5.97
N SER A 152 -2.80 12.81 5.91
CA SER A 152 -2.06 12.04 6.92
C SER A 152 -0.56 11.89 6.61
N ALA A 153 -0.11 12.37 5.45
CA ALA A 153 1.29 12.29 5.05
C ALA A 153 2.14 13.31 5.80
N ILE A 154 3.36 12.92 6.17
CA ILE A 154 4.37 13.85 6.66
C ILE A 154 5.00 14.60 5.48
N ALA A 155 5.55 15.78 5.74
CA ALA A 155 6.28 16.52 4.71
C ALA A 155 7.62 15.84 4.39
N TYR A 156 7.91 15.69 3.10
CA TYR A 156 9.22 15.26 2.60
C TYR A 156 9.86 16.36 1.76
N GLU A 157 11.17 16.50 1.85
CA GLU A 157 11.92 17.43 1.01
C GLU A 157 11.83 16.99 -0.47
N GLY A 158 11.52 17.93 -1.37
CA GLY A 158 11.38 17.64 -2.79
C GLY A 158 10.07 16.96 -3.21
N VAL A 159 9.15 16.69 -2.27
CA VAL A 159 7.82 16.12 -2.55
C VAL A 159 6.71 17.12 -2.21
N THR A 160 5.77 17.28 -3.14
CA THR A 160 4.51 18.01 -2.90
C THR A 160 3.35 17.02 -2.84
N HIS A 161 2.57 17.05 -1.76
CA HIS A 161 1.38 16.23 -1.60
C HIS A 161 0.15 16.91 -2.22
N VAL A 162 -0.55 16.20 -3.10
CA VAL A 162 -1.74 16.72 -3.79
C VAL A 162 -2.90 15.74 -3.63
N GLY A 163 -3.99 16.22 -3.04
CA GLY A 163 -5.21 15.45 -2.85
C GLY A 163 -6.14 15.55 -4.05
N GLY A 164 -6.71 14.43 -4.49
CA GLY A 164 -7.73 14.43 -5.54
C GLY A 164 -8.23 13.03 -5.90
N ASP A 165 -9.00 12.97 -6.98
CA ASP A 165 -9.49 11.71 -7.55
C ASP A 165 -8.86 11.48 -8.92
N MET A 166 -8.10 10.39 -9.04
CA MET A 166 -7.39 10.03 -10.27
C MET A 166 -8.31 9.75 -11.47
N PHE A 167 -9.58 9.45 -11.24
CA PHE A 167 -10.58 9.26 -12.31
C PHE A 167 -11.16 10.59 -12.82
N THR A 168 -11.05 11.65 -12.01
CA THR A 168 -11.43 13.01 -12.39
C THR A 168 -10.28 13.74 -13.07
N ALA A 169 -9.15 13.89 -12.37
CA ALA A 169 -7.96 14.56 -12.89
C ALA A 169 -6.71 14.09 -12.13
N ILE A 170 -5.56 14.16 -12.78
CA ILE A 170 -4.25 13.97 -12.14
C ILE A 170 -3.40 15.22 -12.35
N PRO A 171 -2.43 15.49 -11.46
CA PRO A 171 -1.47 16.57 -11.67
C PRO A 171 -0.69 16.38 -12.97
N GLN A 172 -0.32 17.50 -13.60
CA GLN A 172 0.62 17.47 -14.72
C GLN A 172 2.01 17.06 -14.24
N GLY A 173 2.73 16.32 -15.08
CA GLY A 173 4.10 15.93 -14.84
C GLY A 173 4.73 15.28 -16.07
N ASP A 174 6.06 15.23 -16.07
CA ASP A 174 6.86 14.71 -17.18
C ASP A 174 6.92 13.17 -17.17
N SER A 175 6.68 12.55 -16.00
CA SER A 175 6.68 11.10 -15.83
C SER A 175 5.71 10.69 -14.74
N PHE A 176 5.16 9.49 -14.86
CA PHE A 176 4.16 8.95 -13.95
C PHE A 176 4.62 7.60 -13.40
N PHE A 177 4.56 7.45 -12.08
CA PHE A 177 4.80 6.20 -11.38
C PHE A 177 3.46 5.67 -10.85
N ILE A 178 3.21 4.38 -11.07
CA ILE A 178 1.97 3.72 -10.68
C ILE A 178 2.32 2.39 -10.03
N LYS A 179 2.39 2.36 -8.71
CA LYS A 179 2.70 1.14 -7.94
C LYS A 179 1.44 0.64 -7.24
N THR A 180 1.14 -0.65 -7.41
CA THR A 180 0.04 -1.32 -6.68
C THR A 180 -1.34 -0.66 -6.84
N ILE A 181 -1.60 0.03 -7.96
CA ILE A 181 -2.90 0.68 -8.23
C ILE A 181 -3.75 -0.08 -9.23
N LEU A 182 -3.19 -0.44 -10.39
CA LEU A 182 -3.98 -0.97 -11.51
C LEU A 182 -4.69 -2.29 -11.17
N HIS A 183 -4.15 -3.10 -10.26
CA HIS A 183 -4.78 -4.36 -9.84
C HIS A 183 -6.10 -4.17 -9.06
N ASN A 184 -6.40 -2.95 -8.60
CA ASN A 184 -7.62 -2.64 -7.84
C ASN A 184 -8.85 -2.40 -8.73
N TRP A 185 -8.68 -2.32 -10.05
CA TRP A 185 -9.70 -1.84 -10.97
C TRP A 185 -9.88 -2.78 -12.16
N GLY A 186 -11.10 -2.79 -12.71
CA GLY A 186 -11.39 -3.48 -13.96
C GLY A 186 -10.67 -2.83 -15.15
N ASP A 187 -10.52 -3.60 -16.23
CA ASP A 187 -9.78 -3.19 -17.42
C ASP A 187 -10.29 -1.89 -18.04
N ASP A 188 -11.60 -1.66 -18.03
CA ASP A 188 -12.24 -0.44 -18.53
C ASP A 188 -11.75 0.81 -17.81
N LYS A 189 -11.70 0.76 -16.47
CA LYS A 189 -11.18 1.83 -15.63
C LYS A 189 -9.67 2.01 -15.80
N CYS A 190 -8.93 0.92 -15.92
CA CYS A 190 -7.48 0.95 -16.16
C CYS A 190 -7.16 1.61 -17.50
N VAL A 191 -7.82 1.20 -18.59
CA VAL A 191 -7.63 1.77 -19.94
C VAL A 191 -8.00 3.24 -19.96
N TYR A 192 -9.15 3.61 -19.38
CA TYR A 192 -9.55 5.01 -19.25
C TYR A 192 -8.45 5.84 -18.55
N LYS A 193 -7.84 5.29 -17.49
CA LYS A 193 -6.77 5.97 -16.76
C LYS A 193 -5.49 6.12 -17.59
N PHE A 194 -5.07 5.07 -18.29
CA PHE A 194 -3.91 5.11 -19.18
C PHE A 194 -4.08 6.15 -20.29
N LEU A 195 -5.25 6.17 -20.95
CA LEU A 195 -5.54 7.17 -21.99
C LEU A 195 -5.43 8.59 -21.43
N LYS A 196 -5.97 8.87 -20.24
CA LYS A 196 -5.84 10.19 -19.61
C LYS A 196 -4.42 10.59 -19.23
N ILE A 197 -3.52 9.64 -18.98
CA ILE A 197 -2.09 9.90 -18.72
C ILE A 197 -1.36 10.19 -20.04
N VAL A 198 -1.64 9.42 -21.09
CA VAL A 198 -0.94 9.53 -22.38
C VAL A 198 -1.44 10.72 -23.21
N GLU A 199 -2.70 11.11 -23.06
CA GLU A 199 -3.35 12.17 -23.87
C GLU A 199 -3.27 13.58 -23.24
N ASN A 200 -2.75 13.73 -22.02
CA ASN A 200 -2.45 15.03 -21.39
C ASN A 200 -0.93 15.23 -21.25
N PRO A 201 -0.24 15.60 -22.34
CA PRO A 201 1.16 16.02 -22.27
C PRO A 201 1.35 17.32 -21.47
#